data_AF-F9ENA7-F1
#
_entry.id   AF-F9ENA7-F1
#
_cell.length_a   1.000
_cell.length_b   1.000
_cell.length_c   1.000
_cell.angle_alpha   90.00
_cell.angle_beta   90.00
_cell.angle_gamma   90.00
#
_symmetry.space_group_name_H-M   'P 1'
#
loop_
_entity.id
_entity.type
_entity.pdbx_description
1 polymer ?
#
loop_
_entity_poly.entity_id
_entity_poly.type
_entity_poly.pdbx_seq_one_letter_code
_entity_poly.pdbx_strand_id
1 'polypeptide(L)'
;MFIIFLEKYKEKGLEYMKDINTGFEVNVKKQSLKNVMVLVKTQAGLKNMYRLVSEAHIKYFGNKKARIPKSVLIENREGLIIGSSLTAHFMNTGELADLYLRHDLEKLEEAAKFYDYIELLPKSTYNELIEKDGTGALGSYEEVEKMNKYFYDLGKRLGILVTASSNVHYLDENEDIIRSILLYGSGTVYNSKQYSINNGFYFRTTDEMLKEFSYLGEDEAKEVVITNTNKISDMIESGIRPIPEGFYPPKMENAEEIVKSMTYEKAYRIYGNPLPEIVSARLERELNAIINNGFSVLYLSAQKLVKKSLDNGYLVGSRGSVGSSLVAFMMGITEVNALYPHYICDNPECKYSEFIEKEGVGIDLPDKICPKCGAKLRKDGYSIPFEVFMGFKGDKVPDIDLNFSGEYQSEIHRYCEELFGKENVFKAGTISTLAEKKC
;
A
#
# COMPACT_ATOMS: atom_id res chain seq x y z
N MET A 1 -20.13 38.14 -9.87
CA MET A 1 -20.13 36.71 -9.53
C MET A 1 -21.54 36.14 -9.37
N PHE A 2 -22.37 36.67 -8.46
CA PHE A 2 -23.76 36.21 -8.28
C PHE A 2 -24.63 36.26 -9.56
N ILE A 3 -24.57 37.36 -10.32
CA ILE A 3 -25.29 37.53 -11.60
C ILE A 3 -24.88 36.45 -12.63
N ILE A 4 -23.58 36.17 -12.75
CA ILE A 4 -23.05 35.14 -13.67
C ILE A 4 -23.58 33.75 -13.30
N PHE A 5 -23.72 33.45 -12.00
CA PHE A 5 -24.33 32.18 -11.57
C PHE A 5 -25.81 32.14 -11.92
N LEU A 6 -26.57 33.21 -11.67
CA LEU A 6 -27.99 33.30 -12.02
C LEU A 6 -28.24 33.09 -13.52
N GLU A 7 -27.42 33.68 -14.39
CA GLU A 7 -27.50 33.47 -15.83
C GLU A 7 -27.29 31.99 -16.19
N LYS A 8 -26.30 31.32 -15.59
CA LYS A 8 -26.08 29.88 -15.79
C LYS A 8 -27.20 28.98 -15.28
N TYR A 9 -27.86 29.35 -14.18
CA TYR A 9 -29.06 28.63 -13.71
C TYR A 9 -30.22 28.82 -14.69
N LYS A 10 -30.41 30.04 -15.21
CA LYS A 10 -31.43 30.34 -16.24
C LYS A 10 -31.16 29.62 -17.57
N GLU A 11 -29.91 29.51 -18.00
CA GLU A 11 -29.51 28.73 -19.19
C GLU A 11 -29.90 27.25 -19.08
N LYS A 12 -30.01 26.72 -17.85
CA LYS A 12 -30.46 25.35 -17.57
C LYS A 12 -31.98 25.24 -17.30
N GLY A 13 -32.74 26.32 -17.46
CA GLY A 13 -34.19 26.34 -17.22
C GLY A 13 -34.59 26.29 -15.75
N LEU A 14 -33.68 26.67 -14.84
CA LEU A 14 -33.93 26.67 -13.39
C LEU A 14 -34.33 28.08 -12.96
N GLU A 15 -35.64 28.30 -12.86
CA GLU A 15 -36.21 29.64 -12.64
C GLU A 15 -36.63 29.87 -11.18
N TYR A 16 -36.74 28.81 -10.37
CA TYR A 16 -37.17 28.92 -8.97
C TYR A 16 -36.01 28.67 -7.99
N MET A 17 -36.01 29.40 -6.87
CA MET A 17 -35.01 29.25 -5.80
C MET A 17 -34.87 27.82 -5.28
N LYS A 18 -35.97 27.05 -5.26
CA LYS A 18 -35.97 25.65 -4.85
C LYS A 18 -35.12 24.74 -5.76
N ASP A 19 -34.92 25.14 -7.02
CA ASP A 19 -34.22 24.36 -8.03
C ASP A 19 -32.71 24.66 -8.09
N ILE A 20 -32.25 25.67 -7.32
CA ILE A 20 -30.83 26.06 -7.26
C ILE A 20 -29.96 24.90 -6.77
N ASN A 21 -30.44 24.14 -5.78
CA ASN A 21 -29.68 23.02 -5.22
C ASN A 21 -29.67 21.77 -6.11
N THR A 22 -30.52 21.70 -7.14
CA THR A 22 -30.63 20.56 -8.07
C THR A 22 -30.02 20.83 -9.45
N GLY A 23 -29.61 22.07 -9.72
CA GLY A 23 -29.20 22.50 -11.05
C GLY A 23 -27.83 22.05 -11.55
N PHE A 24 -26.95 21.69 -10.63
CA PHE A 24 -25.58 21.29 -10.92
C PHE A 24 -25.21 20.08 -10.08
N GLU A 25 -24.53 19.12 -10.71
CA GLU A 25 -23.97 18.00 -10.00
C GLU A 25 -22.98 18.49 -8.94
N VAL A 26 -23.13 17.96 -7.73
CA VAL A 26 -22.25 18.29 -6.61
C VAL A 26 -20.87 17.73 -6.91
N ASN A 27 -19.89 18.62 -7.09
CA ASN A 27 -18.51 18.20 -7.27
C ASN A 27 -17.93 17.75 -5.92
N VAL A 28 -17.96 16.44 -5.67
CA VAL A 28 -17.43 15.77 -4.46
C VAL A 28 -15.96 16.13 -4.19
N LYS A 29 -15.15 16.26 -5.25
CA LYS A 29 -13.71 16.57 -5.16
C LYS A 29 -13.41 18.00 -4.69
N LYS A 30 -14.43 18.86 -4.60
CA LYS A 30 -14.34 20.22 -4.08
C LYS A 30 -15.09 20.46 -2.77
N GLN A 31 -15.84 19.46 -2.28
CA GLN A 31 -16.57 19.61 -1.03
C GLN A 31 -15.64 19.72 0.18
N SER A 32 -16.15 20.37 1.23
CA SER A 32 -15.52 20.38 2.55
C SER A 32 -15.50 18.97 3.13
N LEU A 33 -14.51 18.71 3.99
CA LEU A 33 -14.30 17.40 4.58
C LEU A 33 -14.72 17.43 6.04
N LYS A 34 -15.26 16.30 6.49
CA LYS A 34 -15.53 15.99 7.89
C LYS A 34 -14.76 14.74 8.25
N ASN A 35 -14.19 14.74 9.44
CA ASN A 35 -13.42 13.60 9.92
C ASN A 35 -14.32 12.65 10.68
N VAL A 36 -14.00 11.37 10.51
CA VAL A 36 -14.69 10.22 11.08
C VAL A 36 -13.62 9.22 11.45
N MET A 37 -13.80 8.56 12.61
CA MET A 37 -12.96 7.45 13.03
C MET A 37 -13.49 6.17 12.41
N VAL A 38 -12.61 5.35 11.85
CA VAL A 38 -12.97 4.07 11.26
C VAL A 38 -12.02 3.03 11.83
N LEU A 39 -12.55 2.12 12.65
CA LEU A 39 -11.81 1.01 13.22
C LEU A 39 -12.18 -0.27 12.48
N VAL A 40 -11.20 -1.14 12.26
CA VAL A 40 -11.41 -2.46 11.65
C VAL A 40 -11.84 -3.44 12.73
N LYS A 41 -13.03 -4.02 12.57
CA LYS A 41 -13.60 -5.00 13.49
C LYS A 41 -13.24 -6.44 13.12
N THR A 42 -13.17 -6.74 11.82
CA THR A 42 -13.02 -8.11 11.30
C THR A 42 -12.04 -8.16 10.11
N GLN A 43 -11.60 -9.35 9.72
CA GLN A 43 -10.75 -9.51 8.52
C GLN A 43 -11.47 -9.03 7.23
N ALA A 44 -12.80 -9.20 7.15
CA ALA A 44 -13.61 -8.65 6.05
C ALA A 44 -13.62 -7.11 6.08
N GLY A 45 -13.72 -6.53 7.28
CA GLY A 45 -13.59 -5.09 7.50
C GLY A 45 -12.25 -4.53 7.04
N LEU A 46 -11.16 -5.27 7.23
CA LEU A 46 -9.83 -4.86 6.76
C LEU A 46 -9.79 -4.71 5.23
N LYS A 47 -10.39 -5.65 4.50
CA LYS A 47 -10.53 -5.58 3.05
C LYS A 47 -11.36 -4.36 2.63
N ASN A 48 -12.44 -4.08 3.35
CA ASN A 48 -13.27 -2.89 3.11
C ASN A 48 -12.50 -1.59 3.39
N MET A 49 -11.69 -1.54 4.46
CA MET A 49 -10.80 -0.42 4.74
C MET A 49 -9.82 -0.16 3.58
N TYR A 50 -9.18 -1.21 3.05
CA TYR A 50 -8.31 -1.08 1.87
C TYR A 50 -9.05 -0.51 0.67
N ARG A 51 -10.27 -0.99 0.40
CA ARG A 51 -11.11 -0.46 -0.66
C ARG A 51 -11.44 1.02 -0.45
N LEU A 52 -11.83 1.42 0.75
CA LEU A 52 -12.10 2.82 1.09
C LEU A 52 -10.88 3.72 0.82
N VAL A 53 -9.69 3.29 1.27
CA VAL A 53 -8.44 4.02 1.04
C VAL A 53 -8.12 4.11 -0.46
N SER A 54 -8.26 3.01 -1.20
CA SER A 54 -8.04 3.00 -2.66
C SER A 54 -9.01 3.92 -3.40
N GLU A 55 -10.31 3.85 -3.09
CA GLU A 55 -11.31 4.71 -3.73
C GLU A 55 -11.09 6.19 -3.37
N ALA A 56 -10.66 6.48 -2.14
CA ALA A 56 -10.33 7.84 -1.70
C ALA A 56 -9.18 8.47 -2.50
N HIS A 57 -8.17 7.68 -2.84
CA HIS A 57 -6.97 8.15 -3.57
C HIS A 57 -7.15 8.12 -5.09
N ILE A 58 -7.95 7.19 -5.62
CA ILE A 58 -8.11 7.01 -7.08
C ILE A 58 -9.31 7.80 -7.60
N LYS A 59 -10.50 7.57 -7.05
CA LYS A 59 -11.76 8.12 -7.59
C LYS A 59 -12.06 9.51 -7.03
N TYR A 60 -11.88 9.69 -5.72
CA TYR A 60 -12.40 10.86 -5.00
C TYR A 60 -11.34 11.87 -4.56
N PHE A 61 -10.06 11.64 -4.89
CA PHE A 61 -8.99 12.58 -4.57
C PHE A 61 -9.24 13.95 -5.24
N GLY A 62 -9.11 15.01 -4.45
CA GLY A 62 -9.32 16.39 -4.89
C GLY A 62 -8.69 17.37 -3.91
N ASN A 63 -8.45 18.63 -4.29
CA ASN A 63 -7.88 19.67 -3.42
C ASN A 63 -6.73 19.18 -2.50
N LYS A 64 -5.82 18.36 -3.03
CA LYS A 64 -4.69 17.74 -2.31
C LYS A 64 -5.06 16.85 -1.11
N LYS A 65 -6.32 16.39 -1.02
CA LYS A 65 -6.83 15.52 0.06
C LYS A 65 -7.68 14.37 -0.50
N ALA A 66 -7.35 13.15 -0.06
CA ALA A 66 -8.19 11.97 -0.23
C ALA A 66 -9.47 12.11 0.60
N ARG A 67 -10.58 11.55 0.12
CA ARG A 67 -11.90 11.64 0.76
C ARG A 67 -12.81 10.51 0.27
N ILE A 68 -13.88 10.25 1.01
CA ILE A 68 -14.92 9.32 0.57
C ILE A 68 -16.31 9.96 0.79
N PRO A 69 -17.26 9.78 -0.12
CA PRO A 69 -18.67 10.06 0.16
C PRO A 69 -19.19 9.16 1.29
N LYS A 70 -20.14 9.67 2.09
CA LYS A 70 -20.81 8.89 3.14
C LYS A 70 -21.51 7.64 2.59
N SER A 71 -22.04 7.71 1.36
CA SER A 71 -22.63 6.55 0.67
C SER A 71 -21.63 5.41 0.43
N VAL A 72 -20.40 5.73 0.02
CA VAL A 72 -19.33 4.73 -0.20
C VAL A 72 -18.89 4.12 1.13
N LEU A 73 -18.86 4.91 2.21
CA LEU A 73 -18.62 4.39 3.56
C LEU A 73 -19.72 3.40 3.98
N ILE A 74 -20.99 3.70 3.69
CA ILE A 74 -22.13 2.82 4.00
C ILE A 74 -22.02 1.50 3.23
N GLU A 75 -21.73 1.55 1.92
CA GLU A 75 -21.57 0.36 1.07
C GLU A 75 -20.46 -0.57 1.56
N ASN A 76 -19.44 -0.04 2.23
CA ASN A 76 -18.28 -0.79 2.73
C ASN A 76 -18.23 -0.84 4.27
N ARG A 77 -19.36 -0.60 4.96
CA ARG A 77 -19.40 -0.53 6.44
C ARG A 77 -19.20 -1.88 7.11
N GLU A 78 -19.47 -2.99 6.41
CA GLU A 78 -19.36 -4.33 6.98
C GLU A 78 -17.97 -4.56 7.60
N GLY A 79 -17.94 -5.04 8.84
CA GLY A 79 -16.70 -5.30 9.56
C GLY A 79 -15.95 -4.04 10.02
N LEU A 80 -16.57 -2.86 9.98
CA LEU A 80 -16.01 -1.61 10.49
C LEU A 80 -16.81 -1.09 11.70
N ILE A 81 -16.15 -0.35 12.58
CA ILE A 81 -16.77 0.46 13.64
C ILE A 81 -16.51 1.92 13.30
N ILE A 82 -17.56 2.72 13.23
CA ILE A 82 -17.56 4.10 12.77
C ILE A 82 -17.77 5.03 13.96
N GLY A 83 -16.73 5.75 14.36
CA GLY A 83 -16.76 6.71 15.45
C GLY A 83 -16.93 8.14 14.97
N SER A 84 -17.73 8.92 15.70
CA SER A 84 -17.72 10.37 15.52
C SER A 84 -16.56 10.96 16.31
N SER A 85 -15.62 11.59 15.61
CA SER A 85 -14.57 12.35 16.30
C SER A 85 -15.08 13.73 16.63
N LEU A 86 -15.00 14.16 17.90
CA LEU A 86 -15.30 15.55 18.25
C LEU A 86 -14.13 16.50 18.00
N THR A 87 -13.18 16.14 17.13
CA THR A 87 -12.09 17.04 16.74
C THR A 87 -12.62 18.34 16.15
N ALA A 88 -12.04 19.46 16.59
CA ALA A 88 -12.28 20.76 15.99
C ALA A 88 -11.01 21.62 16.07
N HIS A 89 -10.05 21.34 15.19
CA HIS A 89 -8.79 22.08 15.06
C HIS A 89 -8.46 22.35 13.59
N PHE A 90 -7.33 23.01 13.34
CA PHE A 90 -6.90 23.44 12.03
C PHE A 90 -6.89 22.28 11.04
N MET A 91 -7.63 22.46 9.93
CA MET A 91 -7.79 21.49 8.85
C MET A 91 -8.46 20.15 9.23
N ASN A 92 -8.96 20.01 10.47
CA ASN A 92 -9.51 18.78 11.00
C ASN A 92 -10.75 19.06 11.86
N THR A 93 -11.93 18.72 11.36
CA THR A 93 -13.19 18.94 12.08
C THR A 93 -14.14 17.78 11.86
N GLY A 94 -14.69 17.24 12.95
CA GLY A 94 -15.75 16.23 12.92
C GLY A 94 -17.10 16.79 12.47
N GLU A 95 -17.99 15.89 12.03
CA GLU A 95 -19.37 16.26 11.64
C GLU A 95 -20.16 16.79 12.84
N LEU A 96 -20.17 16.05 13.95
CA LEU A 96 -20.98 16.40 15.13
C LEU A 96 -20.47 17.65 15.84
N ALA A 97 -19.14 17.79 16.00
CA ALA A 97 -18.55 18.99 16.58
C ALA A 97 -18.90 20.26 15.76
N ASP A 98 -18.83 20.19 14.43
CA ASP A 98 -19.19 21.33 13.58
C ASP A 98 -20.69 21.69 13.67
N LEU A 99 -21.58 20.70 13.75
CA LEU A 99 -23.02 20.96 13.91
C LEU A 99 -23.33 21.59 15.27
N TYR A 100 -22.64 21.15 16.33
CA TYR A 100 -22.78 21.72 17.67
C TYR A 100 -22.34 23.18 17.70
N LEU A 101 -21.15 23.48 17.15
CA LEU A 101 -20.61 24.84 17.07
C LEU A 101 -21.46 25.80 16.21
N ARG A 102 -22.29 25.27 15.32
CA ARG A 102 -23.25 26.05 14.51
C ARG A 102 -24.64 26.15 15.15
N HIS A 103 -24.84 25.55 16.33
CA HIS A 103 -26.13 25.44 17.01
C HIS A 103 -27.24 24.75 16.18
N ASP A 104 -26.88 23.84 15.26
CA ASP A 104 -27.83 23.06 14.46
C ASP A 104 -28.11 21.70 15.13
N LEU A 105 -28.76 21.75 16.30
CA LEU A 105 -28.95 20.58 17.17
C LEU A 105 -29.87 19.52 16.54
N GLU A 106 -30.87 19.93 15.75
CA GLU A 106 -31.79 19.00 15.09
C GLU A 106 -31.03 18.09 14.11
N LYS A 107 -30.19 18.67 13.25
CA LYS A 107 -29.35 17.88 12.34
C LYS A 107 -28.27 17.10 13.07
N LEU A 108 -27.75 17.63 14.18
CA LEU A 108 -26.76 16.93 15.02
C LEU A 108 -27.33 15.62 15.54
N GLU A 109 -28.50 15.64 16.18
CA GLU A 109 -29.09 14.45 16.77
C GLU A 109 -29.45 13.40 15.71
N GLU A 110 -29.87 13.83 14.52
CA GLU A 110 -30.07 12.93 13.39
C GLU A 110 -28.75 12.34 12.87
N ALA A 111 -27.72 13.17 12.70
CA ALA A 111 -26.41 12.72 12.24
C ALA A 111 -25.73 11.77 13.23
N ALA A 112 -25.98 11.92 14.54
CA ALA A 112 -25.40 11.08 15.59
C ALA A 112 -25.78 9.60 15.42
N LYS A 113 -26.99 9.31 14.92
CA LYS A 113 -27.50 7.94 14.70
C LYS A 113 -26.69 7.14 13.67
N PHE A 114 -25.84 7.80 12.88
CA PHE A 114 -24.96 7.15 11.92
C PHE A 114 -23.74 6.47 12.57
N TYR A 115 -23.35 6.91 13.76
CA TYR A 115 -22.11 6.49 14.42
C TYR A 115 -22.36 5.36 15.41
N ASP A 116 -21.40 4.43 15.49
CA ASP A 116 -21.41 3.34 16.48
C ASP A 116 -20.96 3.83 17.86
N TYR A 117 -20.13 4.88 17.89
CA TYR A 117 -19.70 5.56 19.12
C TYR A 117 -19.37 7.04 18.89
N ILE A 118 -19.35 7.83 19.96
CA ILE A 118 -18.94 9.24 19.98
C ILE A 118 -17.66 9.36 20.81
N GLU A 119 -16.65 10.01 20.24
CA GLU A 119 -15.34 10.23 20.85
C GLU A 119 -15.24 11.65 21.43
N LEU A 120 -15.25 11.75 22.75
CA LEU A 120 -14.93 12.97 23.49
C LEU A 120 -13.41 13.19 23.49
N LEU A 121 -13.01 14.46 23.51
CA LEU A 121 -11.61 14.87 23.55
C LEU A 121 -11.32 15.78 24.76
N PRO A 122 -10.09 15.76 25.29
CA PRO A 122 -9.61 16.68 26.32
C PRO A 122 -9.85 18.14 25.96
N LYS A 123 -10.03 18.99 26.97
CA LYS A 123 -10.27 20.42 26.82
C LYS A 123 -9.16 21.13 26.06
N SER A 124 -7.91 20.72 26.30
CA SER A 124 -6.74 21.27 25.61
C SER A 124 -6.79 21.08 24.09
N THR A 125 -7.51 20.06 23.59
CA THR A 125 -7.59 19.80 22.14
C THR A 125 -8.33 20.88 21.36
N TYR A 126 -9.03 21.78 22.07
CA TYR A 126 -9.81 22.89 21.53
C TYR A 126 -9.11 24.25 21.72
N ASN A 127 -7.85 24.28 22.17
CA ASN A 127 -7.11 25.53 22.40
C ASN A 127 -7.10 26.44 21.17
N GLU A 128 -6.99 25.87 19.98
CA GLU A 128 -7.07 26.63 18.73
C GLU A 128 -8.38 27.38 18.53
N LEU A 129 -9.51 26.88 19.06
CA LEU A 129 -10.81 27.56 18.97
C LEU A 129 -10.96 28.64 20.05
N ILE A 130 -10.41 28.38 21.23
CA ILE A 130 -10.45 29.30 22.37
C ILE A 130 -9.57 30.53 22.09
N GLU A 131 -8.38 30.33 21.51
CA GLU A 131 -7.39 31.39 21.27
C GLU A 131 -7.58 32.12 19.92
N LYS A 132 -8.58 31.73 19.12
CA LYS A 132 -8.83 32.32 17.80
C LYS A 132 -9.36 33.75 17.92
N ASP A 133 -8.52 34.68 17.49
CA ASP A 133 -8.78 36.09 17.13
C ASP A 133 -9.66 36.95 18.04
N GLY A 134 -9.80 36.60 19.33
CA GLY A 134 -10.59 37.38 20.29
C GLY A 134 -12.12 37.27 20.12
N THR A 135 -12.59 36.47 19.16
CA THR A 135 -14.02 36.19 18.90
C THR A 135 -14.41 34.73 19.21
N GLY A 136 -13.46 33.93 19.72
CA GLY A 136 -13.54 32.49 20.05
C GLY A 136 -14.89 31.81 19.83
N ALA A 137 -14.96 30.91 18.84
CA ALA A 137 -16.15 30.07 18.64
C ALA A 137 -16.48 29.23 19.88
N LEU A 138 -15.48 28.96 20.71
CA LEU A 138 -15.61 28.55 22.10
C LEU A 138 -14.96 29.62 22.98
N GLY A 139 -15.69 30.12 23.98
CA GLY A 139 -15.21 31.22 24.82
C GLY A 139 -14.27 30.81 25.94
N SER A 140 -14.28 29.53 26.34
CA SER A 140 -13.52 29.03 27.50
C SER A 140 -13.50 27.50 27.54
N TYR A 141 -12.72 26.94 28.45
CA TYR A 141 -12.76 25.52 28.78
C TYR A 141 -14.12 25.07 29.35
N GLU A 142 -14.86 25.95 30.03
CA GLU A 142 -16.19 25.62 30.56
C GLU A 142 -17.19 25.33 29.42
N GLU A 143 -17.06 26.01 28.27
CA GLU A 143 -17.89 25.71 27.09
C GLU A 143 -17.54 24.33 26.49
N VAL A 144 -16.27 23.91 26.56
CA VAL A 144 -15.87 22.55 26.17
C VAL A 144 -16.46 21.51 27.11
N GLU A 145 -16.46 21.77 28.43
CA GLU A 145 -17.07 20.89 29.42
C GLU A 145 -18.57 20.72 29.18
N LYS A 146 -19.29 21.82 28.88
CA LYS A 146 -20.70 21.79 28.49
C LYS A 146 -20.93 20.98 27.22
N MET A 147 -20.08 21.15 26.21
CA MET A 147 -20.15 20.39 24.96
C MET A 147 -19.93 18.89 25.21
N ASN A 148 -18.89 18.51 25.94
CA ASN A 148 -18.59 17.12 26.26
C ASN A 148 -19.71 16.47 27.08
N LYS A 149 -20.29 17.21 28.05
CA LYS A 149 -21.45 16.76 28.81
C LYS A 149 -22.69 16.57 27.92
N TYR A 150 -22.95 17.51 27.01
CA TYR A 150 -24.04 17.37 26.04
C TYR A 150 -23.90 16.10 25.19
N PHE A 151 -22.69 15.80 24.68
CA PHE A 151 -22.46 14.60 23.89
C PHE A 151 -22.52 13.31 24.70
N TYR A 152 -22.10 13.34 25.96
CA TYR A 152 -22.32 12.24 26.89
C TYR A 152 -23.81 11.95 27.09
N ASP A 153 -24.61 12.98 27.43
CA ASP A 153 -26.05 12.86 27.62
C ASP A 153 -26.78 12.42 26.34
N LEU A 154 -26.35 12.93 25.19
CA LEU A 154 -26.86 12.52 23.88
C LEU A 154 -26.59 11.03 23.61
N GLY A 155 -25.37 10.55 23.88
CA GLY A 155 -25.02 9.14 23.76
C GLY A 155 -25.91 8.26 24.62
N LYS A 156 -26.16 8.66 25.88
CA LYS A 156 -27.10 7.96 26.78
C LYS A 156 -28.53 7.93 26.24
N ARG A 157 -29.05 9.05 25.74
CA ARG A 157 -30.40 9.13 25.17
C ARG A 157 -30.57 8.24 23.93
N LEU A 158 -29.55 8.18 23.08
CA LEU A 158 -29.59 7.41 21.83
C LEU A 158 -29.13 5.96 21.98
N GLY A 159 -28.60 5.57 23.13
CA GLY A 159 -28.00 4.24 23.34
C GLY A 159 -26.69 4.04 22.58
N ILE A 160 -25.96 5.12 22.28
CA ILE A 160 -24.67 5.11 21.57
C ILE A 160 -23.54 5.17 22.61
N LEU A 161 -22.49 4.38 22.39
CA LEU A 161 -21.32 4.40 23.29
C LEU A 161 -20.60 5.74 23.21
N VAL A 162 -20.15 6.23 24.36
CA VAL A 162 -19.34 7.45 24.45
C VAL A 162 -17.99 7.07 25.04
N THR A 163 -16.92 7.42 24.33
CA THR A 163 -15.53 7.13 24.71
C THR A 163 -14.74 8.41 24.82
N ALA A 164 -13.62 8.39 25.55
CA ALA A 164 -12.66 9.48 25.58
C ALA A 164 -11.32 9.08 24.95
N SER A 165 -10.75 9.94 24.10
CA SER A 165 -9.43 9.71 23.51
C SER A 165 -8.60 10.99 23.49
N SER A 166 -7.27 10.86 23.40
CA SER A 166 -6.34 12.02 23.37
C SER A 166 -6.08 12.58 21.98
N ASN A 167 -6.60 11.98 20.91
CA ASN A 167 -6.25 12.33 19.52
C ASN A 167 -4.72 12.46 19.32
N VAL A 168 -3.99 11.41 19.69
CA VAL A 168 -2.52 11.41 19.84
C VAL A 168 -1.80 11.70 18.52
N HIS A 169 -0.83 12.61 18.55
CA HIS A 169 0.07 12.96 17.44
C HIS A 169 1.56 12.81 17.80
N TYR A 170 1.89 12.76 19.08
CA TYR A 170 3.25 12.61 19.62
C TYR A 170 3.20 11.87 20.95
N LEU A 171 4.34 11.36 21.43
CA LEU A 171 4.37 10.49 22.60
C LEU A 171 4.27 11.31 23.89
N ASP A 172 5.23 12.22 24.10
CA ASP A 172 5.38 12.99 25.32
C ASP A 172 4.92 14.45 25.15
N GLU A 173 4.48 15.10 26.23
CA GLU A 173 3.93 16.46 26.20
C GLU A 173 4.89 17.50 25.59
N ASN A 174 6.19 17.36 25.82
CA ASN A 174 7.24 18.26 25.32
C ASN A 174 7.51 18.10 23.81
N GLU A 175 7.03 17.04 23.16
CA GLU A 175 7.22 16.81 21.73
C GLU A 175 6.29 17.66 20.84
N ASP A 176 5.39 18.45 21.43
CA ASP A 176 4.53 19.40 20.70
C ASP A 176 5.34 20.32 19.78
N ILE A 177 6.54 20.72 20.20
CA ILE A 177 7.46 21.55 19.41
C ILE A 177 7.83 20.90 18.07
N ILE A 178 7.96 19.57 18.02
CA ILE A 178 8.28 18.83 16.80
C ILE A 178 7.11 18.94 15.83
N ARG A 179 5.87 18.77 16.32
CA ARG A 179 4.65 18.96 15.52
C ARG A 179 4.56 20.40 15.00
N SER A 180 4.85 21.40 15.83
CA SER A 180 4.86 22.80 15.41
C SER A 180 5.86 23.05 14.27
N ILE A 181 7.08 22.50 14.37
CA ILE A 181 8.10 22.61 13.31
C ILE A 181 7.64 21.93 12.01
N LEU A 182 7.03 20.74 12.10
CA LEU A 182 6.51 20.02 10.94
C LEU A 182 5.35 20.78 10.27
N LEU A 183 4.42 21.35 11.04
CA LEU A 183 3.33 22.18 10.53
C LEU A 183 3.86 23.44 9.85
N TYR A 184 4.83 24.11 10.47
CA TYR A 184 5.52 25.26 9.87
C TYR A 184 6.19 24.91 8.53
N GLY A 185 6.91 23.79 8.48
CA GLY A 185 7.56 23.29 7.28
C GLY A 185 6.62 22.74 6.19
N SER A 186 5.34 22.50 6.50
CA SER A 186 4.38 21.89 5.59
C SER A 186 3.98 22.77 4.39
N GLY A 187 4.18 24.09 4.49
CA GLY A 187 3.69 25.06 3.50
C GLY A 187 2.17 25.22 3.46
N THR A 188 1.44 24.69 4.45
CA THR A 188 -0.04 24.77 4.55
C THR A 188 -0.54 25.80 5.56
N VAL A 189 0.35 26.34 6.38
CA VAL A 189 0.05 27.36 7.41
C VAL A 189 0.35 28.76 6.89
N TYR A 190 -0.45 29.74 7.30
CA TYR A 190 -0.39 31.14 6.88
C TYR A 190 -0.31 32.13 8.04
N ASN A 191 -0.53 31.66 9.28
CA ASN A 191 -0.38 32.47 10.49
C ASN A 191 0.29 31.66 11.62
N SER A 192 0.84 32.34 12.62
CA SER A 192 1.55 31.70 13.74
C SER A 192 0.67 30.77 14.56
N LYS A 193 -0.56 31.21 14.85
CA LYS A 193 -1.53 30.46 15.67
C LYS A 193 -1.84 29.06 15.11
N GLN A 194 -1.78 28.86 13.80
CA GLN A 194 -2.01 27.56 13.17
C GLN A 194 -0.97 26.48 13.48
N TYR A 195 0.23 26.85 13.96
CA TYR A 195 1.27 25.90 14.30
C TYR A 195 1.85 26.07 15.71
N SER A 196 1.67 27.24 16.34
CA SER A 196 2.25 27.53 17.66
C SER A 196 1.34 27.19 18.84
N ILE A 197 0.05 26.92 18.61
CA ILE A 197 -0.88 26.58 19.68
C ILE A 197 -0.68 25.11 20.07
N ASN A 198 -0.35 24.90 21.35
CA ASN A 198 -0.27 23.58 21.94
C ASN A 198 -1.68 23.07 22.26
N ASN A 199 -2.10 21.99 21.62
CA ASN A 199 -3.40 21.34 21.84
C ASN A 199 -3.32 20.13 22.78
N GLY A 200 -2.13 19.79 23.26
CA GLY A 200 -1.87 18.63 24.11
C GLY A 200 -2.23 17.31 23.43
N PHE A 201 -1.75 17.07 22.21
CA PHE A 201 -1.94 15.81 21.47
C PHE A 201 -0.91 14.73 21.84
N TYR A 202 -0.47 14.70 23.10
CA TYR A 202 0.42 13.64 23.61
C TYR A 202 -0.36 12.40 24.05
N PHE A 203 0.36 11.30 24.28
CA PHE A 203 -0.23 10.07 24.75
C PHE A 203 -0.45 10.11 26.28
N ARG A 204 -1.65 10.55 26.69
CA ARG A 204 -2.04 10.56 28.11
C ARG A 204 -2.15 9.16 28.70
N THR A 205 -1.74 9.06 29.96
CA THR A 205 -2.04 7.93 30.83
C THR A 205 -3.53 7.89 31.20
N THR A 206 -4.01 6.75 31.69
CA THR A 206 -5.40 6.60 32.17
C THR A 206 -5.71 7.57 33.30
N ASP A 207 -4.79 7.80 34.25
CA ASP A 207 -5.00 8.70 35.38
C ASP A 207 -5.12 10.16 34.92
N GLU A 208 -4.29 10.58 33.95
CA GLU A 208 -4.40 11.91 33.35
C GLU A 208 -5.73 12.09 32.62
N MET A 209 -6.20 11.07 31.89
CA MET A 209 -7.51 11.08 31.25
C MET A 209 -8.65 11.16 32.28
N LEU A 210 -8.61 10.37 33.36
CA LEU A 210 -9.62 10.43 34.42
C LEU A 210 -9.66 11.82 35.08
N LYS A 211 -8.50 12.41 35.34
CA LYS A 211 -8.39 13.77 35.87
C LYS A 211 -8.95 14.80 34.90
N GLU A 212 -8.62 14.68 33.63
CA GLU A 212 -9.10 15.58 32.57
C GLU A 212 -10.63 15.60 32.48
N PHE A 213 -11.27 14.43 32.56
CA PHE A 213 -12.73 14.28 32.46
C PHE A 213 -13.47 14.30 33.81
N SER A 214 -12.79 14.67 34.90
CA SER A 214 -13.37 14.65 36.26
C SER A 214 -14.61 15.54 36.45
N TYR A 215 -14.80 16.55 35.60
CA TYR A 215 -15.99 17.42 35.59
C TYR A 215 -17.30 16.70 35.22
N LEU A 216 -17.24 15.51 34.61
CA LEU A 216 -18.42 14.67 34.39
C LEU A 216 -18.89 14.00 35.69
N GLY A 217 -17.97 13.76 36.62
CA GLY A 217 -18.18 12.93 37.81
C GLY A 217 -17.41 11.61 37.71
N GLU A 218 -17.11 11.00 38.86
CA GLU A 218 -16.18 9.86 38.95
C GLU A 218 -16.64 8.65 38.12
N ASP A 219 -17.92 8.29 38.23
CA ASP A 219 -18.47 7.13 37.52
C ASP A 219 -18.53 7.36 36.00
N GLU A 220 -18.97 8.53 35.58
CA GLU A 220 -19.10 8.89 34.16
C GLU A 220 -17.72 9.00 33.49
N ALA A 221 -16.74 9.59 34.19
CA ALA A 221 -15.36 9.66 33.74
C ALA A 221 -14.75 8.26 33.58
N LYS A 222 -14.92 7.36 34.57
CA LYS A 222 -14.48 5.96 34.44
C LYS A 222 -15.18 5.24 33.29
N GLU A 223 -16.46 5.52 33.07
CA GLU A 223 -17.22 4.92 32.00
C GLU A 223 -16.65 5.29 30.62
N VAL A 224 -16.44 6.58 30.34
CA VAL A 224 -15.97 7.03 29.02
C VAL A 224 -14.48 6.78 28.79
N VAL A 225 -13.65 6.82 29.85
CA VAL A 225 -12.19 6.64 29.73
C VAL A 225 -11.79 5.16 29.71
N ILE A 226 -12.45 4.30 30.49
CA ILE A 226 -12.04 2.90 30.71
C ILE A 226 -13.08 1.92 30.18
N THR A 227 -14.32 2.00 30.67
CA THR A 227 -15.30 0.94 30.42
C THR A 227 -15.69 0.88 28.94
N ASN A 228 -16.05 2.00 28.34
CA ASN A 228 -16.53 2.04 26.96
C ASN A 228 -15.38 1.92 25.95
N THR A 229 -14.18 2.42 26.26
CA THR A 229 -12.98 2.21 25.43
C THR A 229 -12.60 0.73 25.37
N ASN A 230 -12.62 0.02 26.50
CA ASN A 230 -12.43 -1.42 26.52
C ASN A 230 -13.54 -2.16 25.76
N LYS A 231 -14.82 -1.78 25.93
CA LYS A 231 -15.91 -2.37 25.13
C LYS A 231 -15.68 -2.25 23.62
N ILE A 232 -15.22 -1.09 23.13
CA ILE A 232 -14.89 -0.92 21.71
C ILE A 232 -13.72 -1.84 21.31
N SER A 233 -12.67 -1.95 22.14
CA SER A 233 -11.55 -2.87 21.89
C SER A 233 -12.01 -4.33 21.85
N ASP A 234 -12.90 -4.72 22.76
CA ASP A 234 -13.43 -6.09 22.87
C ASP A 234 -14.31 -6.48 21.66
N MET A 235 -14.83 -5.49 20.92
CA MET A 235 -15.57 -5.74 19.68
C MET A 235 -14.66 -6.17 18.51
N ILE A 236 -13.35 -5.92 18.59
CA ILE A 236 -12.39 -6.19 17.51
C ILE A 236 -11.94 -7.66 17.58
N GLU A 237 -12.06 -8.38 16.45
CA GLU A 237 -11.64 -9.77 16.35
C GLU A 237 -10.12 -9.92 16.56
N SER A 238 -9.73 -10.89 17.39
CA SER A 238 -8.33 -11.28 17.51
C SER A 238 -7.83 -11.94 16.23
N GLY A 239 -6.57 -11.69 15.85
CA GLY A 239 -5.93 -12.38 14.74
C GLY A 239 -6.20 -11.79 13.36
N ILE A 240 -6.74 -10.56 13.28
CA ILE A 240 -6.78 -9.79 12.03
C ILE A 240 -5.35 -9.58 11.54
N ARG A 241 -5.08 -10.01 10.30
CA ARG A 241 -3.76 -9.92 9.67
C ARG A 241 -3.80 -8.92 8.51
N PRO A 242 -3.11 -7.78 8.62
CA PRO A 242 -2.95 -6.82 7.52
C PRO A 242 -2.34 -7.45 6.26
N ILE A 243 -1.40 -8.37 6.46
CA ILE A 243 -0.69 -9.06 5.39
C ILE A 243 -1.01 -10.56 5.52
N PRO A 244 -1.57 -11.21 4.48
CA PRO A 244 -1.82 -12.64 4.50
C PRO A 244 -0.50 -13.42 4.48
N GLU A 245 -0.50 -14.60 5.07
CA GLU A 245 0.63 -15.54 5.01
C GLU A 245 0.56 -16.40 3.75
N GLY A 246 1.72 -16.80 3.23
CA GLY A 246 1.83 -17.73 2.11
C GLY A 246 2.20 -17.07 0.78
N PHE A 247 2.31 -17.90 -0.24
CA PHE A 247 2.67 -17.51 -1.60
C PHE A 247 1.45 -17.70 -2.52
N TYR A 248 1.06 -16.64 -3.22
CA TYR A 248 -0.13 -16.61 -4.09
C TYR A 248 0.31 -16.30 -5.53
N PRO A 249 0.88 -17.28 -6.26
CA PRO A 249 1.36 -17.04 -7.61
C PRO A 249 0.21 -16.74 -8.57
N PRO A 250 0.43 -15.92 -9.60
CA PRO A 250 -0.52 -15.76 -10.69
C PRO A 250 -0.73 -17.10 -11.42
N LYS A 251 -1.87 -17.26 -12.10
CA LYS A 251 -2.19 -18.45 -12.89
C LYS A 251 -1.99 -18.16 -14.37
N MET A 252 -1.33 -19.09 -15.07
CA MET A 252 -1.18 -19.05 -16.53
C MET A 252 -1.30 -20.49 -17.05
N GLU A 253 -2.13 -20.69 -18.08
CA GLU A 253 -2.40 -22.02 -18.63
C GLU A 253 -1.12 -22.68 -19.16
N ASN A 254 -0.95 -23.96 -18.84
CA ASN A 254 0.15 -24.81 -19.30
C ASN A 254 1.56 -24.27 -18.99
N ALA A 255 1.70 -23.37 -18.01
CA ALA A 255 2.99 -22.74 -17.71
C ALA A 255 4.08 -23.76 -17.38
N GLU A 256 3.74 -24.82 -16.63
CA GLU A 256 4.68 -25.89 -16.26
C GLU A 256 5.21 -26.66 -17.49
N GLU A 257 4.32 -27.04 -18.41
CA GLU A 257 4.68 -27.76 -19.63
C GLU A 257 5.48 -26.88 -20.59
N ILE A 258 5.10 -25.60 -20.73
CA ILE A 258 5.81 -24.62 -21.55
C ILE A 258 7.23 -24.39 -21.01
N VAL A 259 7.39 -24.18 -19.70
CA VAL A 259 8.70 -24.03 -19.06
C VAL A 259 9.56 -25.27 -19.32
N LYS A 260 9.02 -26.47 -19.13
CA LYS A 260 9.74 -27.73 -19.36
C LYS A 260 10.16 -27.88 -20.82
N SER A 261 9.24 -27.72 -21.76
CA SER A 261 9.50 -27.88 -23.20
C SER A 261 10.54 -26.90 -23.72
N MET A 262 10.39 -25.60 -23.41
CA MET A 262 11.36 -24.57 -23.83
C MET A 262 12.76 -24.84 -23.29
N THR A 263 12.83 -25.27 -22.02
CA THR A 263 14.10 -25.60 -21.36
C THR A 263 14.82 -26.74 -22.07
N TYR A 264 14.13 -27.86 -22.31
CA TYR A 264 14.72 -29.01 -22.97
C TYR A 264 15.03 -28.74 -24.46
N GLU A 265 14.19 -27.99 -25.17
CA GLU A 265 14.44 -27.62 -26.57
C GLU A 265 15.76 -26.84 -26.71
N LYS A 266 15.99 -25.82 -25.86
CA LYS A 266 17.27 -25.09 -25.84
C LYS A 266 18.42 -26.00 -25.44
N ALA A 267 18.25 -26.85 -24.43
CA ALA A 267 19.28 -27.76 -23.97
C ALA A 267 19.72 -28.73 -25.08
N TYR A 268 18.78 -29.35 -25.80
CA TYR A 268 19.07 -30.25 -26.91
C TYR A 268 19.74 -29.54 -28.10
N ARG A 269 19.42 -28.27 -28.30
CA ARG A 269 20.08 -27.44 -29.32
C ARG A 269 21.55 -27.20 -28.98
N ILE A 270 21.88 -26.95 -27.71
CA ILE A 270 23.26 -26.63 -27.26
C ILE A 270 24.09 -27.90 -27.03
N TYR A 271 23.57 -28.86 -26.27
CA TYR A 271 24.34 -30.00 -25.75
C TYR A 271 24.04 -31.34 -26.44
N GLY A 272 23.09 -31.36 -27.38
CA GLY A 272 22.71 -32.58 -28.10
C GLY A 272 21.59 -33.38 -27.45
N ASN A 273 21.14 -34.43 -28.14
CA ASN A 273 20.14 -35.37 -27.66
C ASN A 273 20.67 -36.80 -27.91
N PRO A 274 20.98 -37.60 -26.87
CA PRO A 274 20.73 -37.34 -25.44
C PRO A 274 21.62 -36.24 -24.83
N LEU A 275 21.18 -35.66 -23.71
CA LEU A 275 21.95 -34.67 -22.95
C LEU A 275 23.09 -35.34 -22.16
N PRO A 276 24.21 -34.63 -21.91
CA PRO A 276 25.19 -35.05 -20.92
C PRO A 276 24.56 -35.17 -19.53
N GLU A 277 25.01 -36.15 -18.74
CA GLU A 277 24.44 -36.45 -17.42
C GLU A 277 24.41 -35.21 -16.51
N ILE A 278 25.52 -34.46 -16.45
CA ILE A 278 25.66 -33.21 -15.67
C ILE A 278 24.56 -32.20 -16.02
N VAL A 279 24.21 -32.06 -17.30
CA VAL A 279 23.17 -31.13 -17.77
C VAL A 279 21.79 -31.66 -17.42
N SER A 280 21.51 -32.94 -17.72
CA SER A 280 20.22 -33.55 -17.44
C SER A 280 19.87 -33.55 -15.94
N ALA A 281 20.82 -33.97 -15.08
CA ALA A 281 20.63 -34.00 -13.64
C ALA A 281 20.39 -32.60 -13.06
N ARG A 282 21.10 -31.58 -13.57
CA ARG A 282 20.88 -30.18 -13.16
C ARG A 282 19.50 -29.68 -13.57
N LEU A 283 19.09 -29.91 -14.81
CA LEU A 283 17.79 -29.48 -15.32
C LEU A 283 16.62 -30.17 -14.62
N GLU A 284 16.69 -31.47 -14.40
CA GLU A 284 15.65 -32.21 -13.68
C GLU A 284 15.47 -31.67 -12.25
N ARG A 285 16.58 -31.47 -11.54
CA ARG A 285 16.57 -30.94 -10.18
C ARG A 285 15.96 -29.53 -10.11
N GLU A 286 16.40 -28.62 -10.97
CA GLU A 286 15.89 -27.25 -10.99
C GLU A 286 14.42 -27.18 -11.45
N LEU A 287 14.04 -27.88 -12.51
CA LEU A 287 12.66 -27.91 -13.00
C LEU A 287 11.70 -28.46 -11.94
N ASN A 288 12.08 -29.53 -11.24
CA ASN A 288 11.28 -30.07 -10.14
C ASN A 288 11.08 -29.03 -9.03
N ALA A 289 12.14 -28.30 -8.65
CA ALA A 289 12.03 -27.24 -7.64
C ALA A 289 11.14 -26.07 -8.11
N ILE A 290 11.23 -25.66 -9.37
CA ILE A 290 10.46 -24.55 -9.93
C ILE A 290 8.97 -24.91 -10.04
N ILE A 291 8.66 -26.12 -10.55
CA ILE A 291 7.30 -26.57 -10.78
C ILE A 291 6.59 -26.86 -9.44
N ASN A 292 7.20 -27.65 -8.56
CA ASN A 292 6.55 -28.08 -7.31
C ASN A 292 6.27 -26.91 -6.35
N ASN A 293 7.05 -25.83 -6.43
CA ASN A 293 6.84 -24.63 -5.61
C ASN A 293 6.02 -23.54 -6.33
N GLY A 294 5.50 -23.81 -7.54
CA GLY A 294 4.59 -22.89 -8.25
C GLY A 294 5.26 -21.66 -8.89
N PHE A 295 6.55 -21.72 -9.19
CA PHE A 295 7.30 -20.59 -9.78
C PHE A 295 7.34 -20.59 -11.31
N SER A 296 6.75 -21.60 -11.97
CA SER A 296 6.74 -21.70 -13.44
C SER A 296 6.14 -20.47 -14.12
N VAL A 297 5.09 -19.87 -13.53
CA VAL A 297 4.48 -18.66 -14.09
C VAL A 297 5.44 -17.46 -14.01
N LEU A 298 6.23 -17.33 -12.95
CA LEU A 298 7.24 -16.26 -12.84
C LEU A 298 8.30 -16.38 -13.93
N TYR A 299 8.84 -17.59 -14.14
CA TYR A 299 9.83 -17.88 -15.18
C TYR A 299 9.28 -17.60 -16.58
N LEU A 300 8.10 -18.12 -16.89
CA LEU A 300 7.47 -17.91 -18.19
C LEU A 300 7.17 -16.43 -18.45
N SER A 301 6.78 -15.70 -17.41
CA SER A 301 6.51 -14.26 -17.52
C SER A 301 7.80 -13.50 -17.80
N ALA A 302 8.86 -13.74 -17.02
CA ALA A 302 10.17 -13.14 -17.25
C ALA A 302 10.70 -13.44 -18.67
N GLN A 303 10.55 -14.68 -19.14
CA GLN A 303 10.93 -15.08 -20.50
C GLN A 303 10.16 -14.28 -21.55
N LYS A 304 8.83 -14.11 -21.40
CA LYS A 304 8.01 -13.31 -22.32
C LYS A 304 8.43 -11.84 -22.30
N LEU A 305 8.74 -11.27 -21.14
CA LEU A 305 9.21 -9.88 -21.04
C LEU A 305 10.57 -9.69 -21.76
N VAL A 306 11.53 -10.59 -21.54
CA VAL A 306 12.83 -10.55 -22.20
C VAL A 306 12.68 -10.69 -23.72
N LYS A 307 11.91 -11.70 -24.17
CA LYS A 307 11.66 -11.93 -25.59
C LYS A 307 11.00 -10.72 -26.26
N LYS A 308 9.99 -10.12 -25.62
CA LYS A 308 9.33 -8.91 -26.14
C LYS A 308 10.34 -7.77 -26.33
N SER A 309 11.24 -7.54 -25.38
CA SER A 309 12.28 -6.52 -25.50
C SER A 309 13.23 -6.80 -26.68
N LEU A 310 13.72 -8.04 -26.78
CA LEU A 310 14.65 -8.46 -27.83
C LEU A 310 14.03 -8.38 -29.23
N ASP A 311 12.80 -8.87 -29.40
CA ASP A 311 12.06 -8.82 -30.67
C ASP A 311 11.82 -7.37 -31.14
N ASN A 312 11.86 -6.40 -30.23
CA ASN A 312 11.73 -4.97 -30.52
C ASN A 312 13.09 -4.24 -30.57
N GLY A 313 14.20 -4.97 -30.57
CA GLY A 313 15.55 -4.41 -30.76
C GLY A 313 16.22 -3.88 -29.49
N TYR A 314 15.67 -4.12 -28.31
CA TYR A 314 16.24 -3.69 -27.03
C TYR A 314 16.84 -4.86 -26.25
N LEU A 315 18.16 -4.83 -26.08
CA LEU A 315 18.89 -5.79 -25.26
C LEU A 315 18.48 -5.70 -23.78
N VAL A 316 18.49 -6.84 -23.09
CA VAL A 316 18.14 -6.93 -21.67
C VAL A 316 19.37 -7.44 -20.91
N GLY A 317 19.81 -6.68 -19.92
CA GLY A 317 20.90 -7.09 -19.04
C GLY A 317 20.43 -8.08 -17.97
N SER A 318 21.19 -9.14 -17.78
CA SER A 318 21.00 -10.07 -16.65
C SER A 318 21.35 -9.38 -15.32
N ARG A 319 20.57 -9.65 -14.26
CA ARG A 319 20.85 -9.11 -12.91
C ARG A 319 20.40 -10.08 -11.83
N GLY A 320 21.05 -9.98 -10.67
CA GLY A 320 20.59 -10.64 -9.46
C GLY A 320 20.81 -12.15 -9.47
N SER A 321 20.08 -12.83 -8.59
CA SER A 321 20.31 -14.25 -8.29
C SER A 321 19.78 -15.21 -9.36
N VAL A 322 18.96 -14.75 -10.32
CA VAL A 322 18.43 -15.57 -11.42
C VAL A 322 19.53 -16.18 -12.30
N GLY A 323 20.71 -15.56 -12.36
CA GLY A 323 21.89 -16.09 -13.05
C GLY A 323 22.43 -17.41 -12.51
N SER A 324 21.96 -17.86 -11.34
CA SER A 324 22.31 -19.17 -10.77
C SER A 324 21.41 -20.33 -11.25
N SER A 325 20.36 -20.03 -12.02
CA SER A 325 19.43 -21.02 -12.58
C SER A 325 19.81 -21.39 -14.01
N LEU A 326 20.12 -22.66 -14.24
CA LEU A 326 20.31 -23.20 -15.58
C LEU A 326 19.02 -23.17 -16.38
N VAL A 327 17.86 -23.40 -15.73
CA VAL A 327 16.54 -23.27 -16.37
C VAL A 327 16.34 -21.84 -16.90
N ALA A 328 16.73 -20.82 -16.13
CA ALA A 328 16.63 -19.43 -16.57
C ALA A 328 17.50 -19.15 -17.80
N PHE A 329 18.72 -19.71 -17.85
CA PHE A 329 19.60 -19.63 -19.02
C PHE A 329 18.97 -20.32 -20.24
N MET A 330 18.42 -21.53 -20.07
CA MET A 330 17.79 -22.28 -21.16
C MET A 330 16.55 -21.58 -21.71
N MET A 331 15.78 -20.91 -20.85
CA MET A 331 14.64 -20.09 -21.25
C MET A 331 15.04 -18.74 -21.86
N GLY A 332 16.32 -18.36 -21.79
CA GLY A 332 16.80 -17.06 -22.29
C GLY A 332 16.39 -15.88 -21.40
N ILE A 333 16.14 -16.13 -20.12
CA ILE A 333 15.87 -15.08 -19.11
C ILE A 333 17.18 -14.43 -18.68
N THR A 334 18.26 -15.21 -18.62
CA THR A 334 19.60 -14.76 -18.29
C THR A 334 20.62 -15.28 -19.31
N GLU A 335 21.71 -14.53 -19.49
CA GLU A 335 22.85 -14.92 -20.32
C GLU A 335 23.89 -15.71 -19.52
N VAL A 336 23.74 -15.81 -18.19
CA VAL A 336 24.69 -16.48 -17.30
C VAL A 336 24.39 -17.98 -17.26
N ASN A 337 25.35 -18.80 -17.70
CA ASN A 337 25.26 -20.26 -17.62
C ASN A 337 25.84 -20.76 -16.28
N ALA A 338 24.97 -21.25 -15.41
CA ALA A 338 25.33 -21.63 -14.03
C ALA A 338 26.13 -22.94 -13.90
N LEU A 339 26.34 -23.69 -15.00
CA LEU A 339 27.11 -24.94 -14.97
C LEU A 339 28.59 -24.70 -14.67
N TYR A 340 29.30 -25.78 -14.32
CA TYR A 340 30.77 -25.78 -14.22
C TYR A 340 31.43 -25.35 -15.54
N PRO A 341 32.69 -24.89 -15.54
CA PRO A 341 33.40 -24.45 -16.73
C PRO A 341 33.46 -25.57 -17.76
N HIS A 342 33.12 -25.28 -19.00
CA HIS A 342 33.05 -26.30 -20.04
C HIS A 342 33.26 -25.73 -21.45
N TYR A 343 33.61 -26.63 -22.36
CA TYR A 343 33.66 -26.36 -23.79
C TYR A 343 32.40 -26.87 -24.49
N ILE A 344 31.94 -26.13 -25.51
CA ILE A 344 30.82 -26.51 -26.37
C ILE A 344 31.23 -26.33 -27.83
N CYS A 345 30.90 -27.31 -28.67
CA CYS A 345 31.02 -27.20 -30.11
C CYS A 345 29.70 -26.67 -30.72
N ASP A 346 29.75 -25.46 -31.29
CA ASP A 346 28.57 -24.83 -31.91
C ASP A 346 28.19 -25.46 -33.28
N ASN A 347 28.94 -26.46 -33.76
CA ASN A 347 28.56 -27.21 -34.97
C ASN A 347 27.29 -28.03 -34.68
N PRO A 348 26.15 -27.76 -35.37
CA PRO A 348 24.86 -28.42 -35.11
C PRO A 348 24.88 -29.94 -35.22
N GLU A 349 25.77 -30.50 -36.04
CA GLU A 349 25.89 -31.96 -36.23
C GLU A 349 26.81 -32.60 -35.17
N CYS A 350 27.70 -31.83 -34.55
CA CYS A 350 28.69 -32.35 -33.62
C CYS A 350 28.24 -32.29 -32.17
N LYS A 351 27.78 -31.11 -31.72
CA LYS A 351 27.33 -30.79 -30.35
C LYS A 351 28.20 -31.38 -29.22
N TYR A 352 29.51 -31.53 -29.48
CA TYR A 352 30.45 -32.04 -28.50
C TYR A 352 30.54 -31.08 -27.32
N SER A 353 30.51 -31.61 -26.09
CA SER A 353 30.72 -30.84 -24.88
C SER A 353 31.71 -31.54 -23.95
N GLU A 354 32.50 -30.76 -23.22
CA GLU A 354 33.52 -31.24 -22.29
C GLU A 354 33.50 -30.38 -21.03
N PHE A 355 33.11 -30.98 -19.90
CA PHE A 355 32.96 -30.30 -18.61
C PHE A 355 34.21 -30.48 -17.75
N ILE A 356 34.60 -29.41 -17.07
CA ILE A 356 35.64 -29.40 -16.06
C ILE A 356 34.94 -29.28 -14.72
N GLU A 357 34.76 -30.40 -14.02
CA GLU A 357 34.06 -30.48 -12.73
C GLU A 357 34.88 -29.89 -11.58
N LYS A 358 35.32 -28.64 -11.76
CA LYS A 358 36.05 -27.85 -10.78
C LYS A 358 35.51 -26.42 -10.80
N GLU A 359 35.47 -25.80 -9.64
CA GLU A 359 35.13 -24.39 -9.52
C GLU A 359 36.06 -23.52 -10.37
N GLY A 360 35.46 -22.57 -11.08
CA GLY A 360 36.14 -21.64 -11.97
C GLY A 360 35.16 -20.97 -12.93
N VAL A 361 35.73 -20.27 -13.91
CA VAL A 361 34.97 -19.57 -14.96
C VAL A 361 35.37 -20.10 -16.33
N GLY A 362 34.40 -20.49 -17.13
CA GLY A 362 34.58 -21.04 -18.47
C GLY A 362 35.31 -20.09 -19.40
N ILE A 363 35.05 -18.80 -19.31
CA ILE A 363 35.69 -17.80 -20.19
C ILE A 363 37.22 -17.77 -20.03
N ASP A 364 37.73 -18.14 -18.85
CA ASP A 364 39.16 -18.18 -18.52
C ASP A 364 39.86 -19.44 -19.06
N LEU A 365 39.09 -20.40 -19.59
CA LEU A 365 39.67 -21.59 -20.19
C LEU A 365 40.49 -21.25 -21.45
N PRO A 366 41.58 -21.98 -21.72
CA PRO A 366 42.37 -21.77 -22.93
C PRO A 366 41.55 -22.10 -24.19
N ASP A 367 41.86 -21.46 -25.31
CA ASP A 367 41.19 -21.78 -26.57
C ASP A 367 41.50 -23.23 -27.00
N LYS A 368 40.46 -23.96 -27.39
CA LYS A 368 40.55 -25.39 -27.75
C LYS A 368 39.80 -25.66 -29.06
N ILE A 369 40.26 -26.67 -29.80
CA ILE A 369 39.61 -27.15 -31.03
C ILE A 369 38.83 -28.42 -30.71
N CYS A 370 37.66 -28.57 -31.34
CA CYS A 370 36.78 -29.72 -31.17
C CYS A 370 37.47 -30.99 -31.66
N PRO A 371 37.63 -32.03 -30.82
CA PRO A 371 38.30 -33.26 -31.21
C PRO A 371 37.47 -34.09 -32.20
N LYS A 372 36.17 -33.81 -32.35
CA LYS A 372 35.28 -34.56 -33.25
C LYS A 372 35.16 -33.95 -34.65
N CYS A 373 35.09 -32.62 -34.78
CA CYS A 373 34.82 -31.97 -36.06
C CYS A 373 35.83 -30.88 -36.45
N GLY A 374 36.84 -30.62 -35.62
CA GLY A 374 37.88 -29.62 -35.91
C GLY A 374 37.45 -28.15 -35.81
N ALA A 375 36.20 -27.86 -35.44
CA ALA A 375 35.73 -26.49 -35.22
C ALA A 375 36.31 -25.90 -33.91
N LYS A 376 36.47 -24.58 -33.83
CA LYS A 376 36.84 -23.90 -32.57
C LYS A 376 35.74 -24.11 -31.52
N LEU A 377 36.11 -24.47 -30.29
CA LEU A 377 35.17 -24.64 -29.19
C LEU A 377 34.85 -23.29 -28.54
N ARG A 378 33.58 -23.09 -28.21
CA ARG A 378 33.10 -22.01 -27.34
C ARG A 378 33.31 -22.42 -25.88
N LYS A 379 33.53 -21.44 -25.03
CA LYS A 379 33.80 -21.61 -23.60
C LYS A 379 32.66 -21.00 -22.79
N ASP A 380 32.19 -21.68 -21.76
CA ASP A 380 31.01 -21.26 -21.01
C ASP A 380 31.01 -21.88 -19.58
N GLY A 381 30.09 -21.44 -18.72
CA GLY A 381 29.91 -21.94 -17.37
C GLY A 381 30.60 -21.09 -16.28
N TYR A 382 29.87 -20.74 -15.22
CA TYR A 382 30.34 -19.86 -14.15
C TYR A 382 30.34 -20.53 -12.75
N SER A 383 30.08 -21.83 -12.67
CA SER A 383 30.08 -22.61 -11.41
C SER A 383 29.15 -22.05 -10.32
N ILE A 384 27.92 -21.68 -10.68
CA ILE A 384 27.00 -21.02 -9.75
C ILE A 384 25.98 -22.02 -9.19
N PRO A 385 25.90 -22.19 -7.85
CA PRO A 385 24.94 -23.09 -7.23
C PRO A 385 23.52 -22.52 -7.26
N PHE A 386 22.55 -23.35 -7.66
CA PHE A 386 21.12 -23.00 -7.77
C PHE A 386 20.51 -22.54 -6.45
N GLU A 387 21.04 -23.05 -5.34
CA GLU A 387 20.56 -22.83 -3.97
C GLU A 387 20.66 -21.36 -3.55
N VAL A 388 21.51 -20.56 -4.21
CA VAL A 388 21.59 -19.11 -4.01
C VAL A 388 20.26 -18.43 -4.39
N PHE A 389 19.56 -18.98 -5.39
CA PHE A 389 18.28 -18.48 -5.86
C PHE A 389 17.12 -18.89 -4.95
N MET A 390 16.91 -20.20 -4.80
CA MET A 390 15.69 -20.75 -4.21
C MET A 390 15.91 -21.51 -2.89
N GLY A 391 17.12 -21.46 -2.32
CA GLY A 391 17.48 -22.24 -1.16
C GLY A 391 17.59 -23.74 -1.46
N PHE A 392 17.95 -24.52 -0.44
CA PHE A 392 18.13 -25.98 -0.59
C PHE A 392 16.81 -26.73 -0.77
N LYS A 393 15.71 -26.21 -0.19
CA LYS A 393 14.39 -26.84 -0.21
C LYS A 393 13.45 -26.21 -1.24
N GLY A 394 13.87 -25.17 -1.96
CA GLY A 394 13.00 -24.43 -2.87
C GLY A 394 11.98 -23.54 -2.15
N ASP A 395 12.16 -23.32 -0.85
CA ASP A 395 11.24 -22.64 0.07
C ASP A 395 11.39 -21.11 0.05
N LYS A 396 12.48 -20.61 -0.55
CA LYS A 396 12.70 -19.18 -0.74
C LYS A 396 12.00 -18.72 -2.02
N VAL A 397 11.08 -17.75 -1.87
CA VAL A 397 10.46 -17.07 -3.02
C VAL A 397 11.55 -16.34 -3.82
N PRO A 398 11.74 -16.67 -5.10
CA PRO A 398 12.78 -16.06 -5.92
C PRO A 398 12.37 -14.65 -6.40
N ASP A 399 13.35 -13.76 -6.51
CA ASP A 399 13.20 -12.45 -7.15
C ASP A 399 13.92 -12.46 -8.51
N ILE A 400 13.20 -12.13 -9.60
CA ILE A 400 13.75 -12.13 -10.96
C ILE A 400 14.01 -10.68 -11.38
N ASP A 401 15.26 -10.28 -11.26
CA ASP A 401 15.72 -8.95 -11.68
C ASP A 401 16.09 -8.92 -13.18
N LEU A 402 15.50 -7.99 -13.91
CA LEU A 402 15.79 -7.77 -15.34
C LEU A 402 16.15 -6.29 -15.58
N ASN A 403 17.30 -6.04 -16.19
CA ASN A 403 17.71 -4.69 -16.56
C ASN A 403 17.27 -4.38 -18.00
N PHE A 404 16.10 -3.76 -18.13
CA PHE A 404 15.65 -3.22 -19.41
C PHE A 404 16.28 -1.85 -19.69
N SER A 405 16.40 -1.48 -20.98
CA SER A 405 16.73 -0.11 -21.37
C SER A 405 15.72 0.87 -20.78
N GLY A 406 16.20 2.00 -20.24
CA GLY A 406 15.32 3.05 -19.70
C GLY A 406 14.33 3.60 -20.73
N GLU A 407 14.68 3.55 -22.02
CA GLU A 407 13.82 3.96 -23.13
C GLU A 407 12.62 3.03 -23.33
N TYR A 408 12.77 1.73 -23.03
CA TYR A 408 11.76 0.69 -23.30
C TYR A 408 11.09 0.14 -22.03
N GLN A 409 11.61 0.47 -20.85
CA GLN A 409 11.12 -0.04 -19.57
C GLN A 409 9.61 0.22 -19.36
N SER A 410 9.11 1.38 -19.80
CA SER A 410 7.68 1.71 -19.68
C SER A 410 6.78 0.84 -20.55
N GLU A 411 7.23 0.45 -21.74
CA GLU A 411 6.49 -0.45 -22.62
C GLU A 411 6.47 -1.88 -22.08
N ILE A 412 7.56 -2.33 -21.46
CA ILE A 412 7.60 -3.62 -20.75
C ILE A 412 6.64 -3.62 -19.57
N HIS A 413 6.57 -2.54 -18.79
CA HIS A 413 5.59 -2.43 -17.70
C HIS A 413 4.15 -2.52 -18.21
N ARG A 414 3.83 -1.90 -19.36
CA ARG A 414 2.50 -2.03 -19.98
C ARG A 414 2.24 -3.43 -20.51
N TYR A 415 3.27 -4.10 -21.03
CA TYR A 415 3.14 -5.47 -21.50
C TYR A 415 2.76 -6.43 -20.35
N CYS A 416 3.17 -6.16 -19.11
CA CYS A 416 2.66 -6.89 -17.95
C CYS A 416 1.12 -6.77 -17.81
N GLU A 417 0.53 -5.61 -18.12
CA GLU A 417 -0.93 -5.42 -18.11
C GLU A 417 -1.63 -6.28 -19.18
N GLU A 418 -0.99 -6.51 -20.33
CA GLU A 418 -1.50 -7.43 -21.36
C GLU A 418 -1.42 -8.89 -20.92
N LEU A 419 -0.35 -9.27 -20.20
CA LEU A 419 -0.13 -10.65 -19.74
C LEU A 419 -1.07 -11.06 -18.61
N PHE A 420 -1.34 -10.16 -17.66
CA PHE A 420 -2.06 -10.47 -16.43
C PHE A 420 -3.39 -9.73 -16.29
N GLY A 421 -3.68 -8.77 -17.17
CA GLY A 421 -4.81 -7.85 -17.02
C GLY A 421 -4.46 -6.65 -16.14
N LYS A 422 -4.94 -5.47 -16.55
CA LYS A 422 -4.66 -4.18 -15.89
C LYS A 422 -5.01 -4.13 -14.40
N GLU A 423 -6.02 -4.88 -13.97
CA GLU A 423 -6.47 -4.91 -12.57
C GLU A 423 -5.59 -5.78 -11.66
N ASN A 424 -4.67 -6.57 -12.24
CA ASN A 424 -3.82 -7.52 -11.52
C ASN A 424 -2.35 -7.09 -11.44
N VAL A 425 -2.01 -5.91 -11.97
CA VAL A 425 -0.63 -5.42 -12.03
C VAL A 425 -0.56 -4.02 -11.42
N PHE A 426 0.34 -3.85 -10.45
CA PHE A 426 0.55 -2.57 -9.77
C PHE A 426 2.04 -2.26 -9.70
N LYS A 427 2.38 -0.98 -9.83
CA LYS A 427 3.73 -0.51 -9.50
C LYS A 427 3.88 -0.45 -7.99
N ALA A 428 4.99 -0.98 -7.47
CA ALA A 428 5.32 -0.84 -6.06
C ALA A 428 5.44 0.66 -5.70
N GLY A 429 4.68 1.08 -4.68
CA GLY A 429 4.75 2.44 -4.15
C GLY A 429 5.94 2.60 -3.19
N THR A 430 6.50 3.81 -3.13
CA THR A 430 7.53 4.17 -2.15
C THR A 430 7.01 5.29 -1.25
N ILE A 431 7.40 5.26 0.03
CA ILE A 431 7.09 6.31 1.00
C ILE A 431 8.39 7.06 1.30
N SER A 432 8.46 8.33 0.90
CA SER A 432 9.59 9.20 1.20
C SER A 432 9.46 9.75 2.61
N THR A 433 10.48 9.55 3.44
CA THR A 433 10.56 10.10 4.79
C THR A 433 11.45 11.35 4.83
N LEU A 434 11.32 12.16 5.88
CA LEU A 434 12.30 13.20 6.17
C LEU A 434 13.61 12.52 6.60
N ALA A 435 14.65 12.71 5.79
CA ALA A 435 15.99 12.24 6.09
C ALA A 435 16.91 13.45 6.31
N GLU A 436 17.90 13.28 7.17
CA GLU A 436 18.97 14.26 7.31
C GLU A 436 19.66 14.44 5.95
N LYS A 437 19.69 15.69 5.45
CA LYS A 437 20.53 16.01 4.31
C LYS A 437 21.97 16.07 4.83
N LYS A 438 22.79 15.09 4.46
CA LYS A 438 24.24 15.23 4.53
C LYS A 438 24.64 16.28 3.51
N CYS A 439 24.72 17.53 3.94
CA CYS A 439 25.23 18.65 3.15
C CYS A 439 26.73 18.50 2.93
#